data_AF-A0AA40KTH6-F1
#
_entry.id   AF-A0AA40KTH6-F1
#
_cell.length_a   1.000
_cell.length_b   1.000
_cell.length_c   1.000
_cell.angle_alpha   90.00
_cell.angle_beta   90.00
_cell.angle_gamma   90.00
#
_symmetry.space_group_name_H-M   'P 1'
#
loop_
_entity.id
_entity.type
_entity.pdbx_description
1 polymer ?
#
loop_
_entity_poly.entity_id
_entity_poly.type
_entity_poly.pdbx_seq_one_letter_code
_entity_poly.pdbx_strand_id
1 'polypeptide(L)'
;MRLTVTNGGLTATTKDHGLTEYWAHRVTYCTAPASHPRLFVWVYRHEGRRLRPELRCHAALCSKESTARRLASTLNARLQQALLEFRRDKVSRQNAR
;
A
#
# COMPACT_ATOMS: atom_id res chain seq x y z
N MET A 1 0.15 14.77 8.63
CA MET A 1 0.36 13.39 8.15
C MET A 1 1.10 13.46 6.82
N ARG A 2 2.12 12.61 6.62
CA ARG A 2 2.89 12.52 5.36
C ARG A 2 2.73 11.10 4.82
N LEU A 3 2.35 10.97 3.55
CA LEU A 3 2.30 9.69 2.85
C LEU A 3 3.38 9.64 1.78
N THR A 4 4.11 8.53 1.71
CA THR A 4 5.14 8.31 0.69
C THR A 4 4.99 6.90 0.12
N VAL A 5 4.79 6.79 -1.19
CA VAL A 5 4.85 5.50 -1.88
C VAL A 5 6.32 5.13 -2.08
N THR A 6 6.69 3.92 -1.70
CA THR A 6 8.06 3.38 -1.82
C THR A 6 8.06 2.18 -2.75
N ASN A 7 9.25 1.65 -3.07
CA ASN A 7 9.34 0.38 -3.80
C ASN A 7 8.74 -0.79 -3.00
N GLY A 8 8.80 -0.72 -1.67
CA GLY A 8 8.29 -1.75 -0.76
C GLY A 8 6.84 -1.58 -0.35
N GLY A 9 6.12 -0.55 -0.83
CA GLY A 9 4.72 -0.29 -0.48
C GLY A 9 4.43 1.18 -0.19
N LEU A 10 3.95 1.47 1.02
CA LEU A 10 3.52 2.80 1.44
C LEU A 10 4.00 3.08 2.86
N THR A 11 4.50 4.29 3.12
CA THR A 11 4.76 4.76 4.48
C THR A 11 3.83 5.92 4.84
N ALA A 12 3.41 5.95 6.10
CA ALA A 12 2.59 7.00 6.68
C ALA A 12 3.26 7.53 7.93
N THR A 13 3.58 8.82 7.96
CA THR A 13 4.11 9.49 9.16
C THR A 13 3.02 10.37 9.77
N THR A 14 2.64 10.08 11.01
CA THR A 14 1.68 10.88 11.80
C THR A 14 2.38 11.47 13.02
N LYS A 15 1.76 12.47 13.65
CA LYS A 15 2.29 13.05 14.89
C LYS A 15 2.18 12.05 16.04
N ASP A 16 1.06 11.32 16.11
CA ASP A 16 0.72 10.48 17.27
C ASP A 16 1.35 9.09 17.21
N HIS A 17 1.52 8.53 16.01
CA HIS A 17 2.04 7.16 15.82
C HIS A 17 3.40 7.11 15.12
N GLY A 18 4.01 8.26 14.82
CA GLY A 18 5.28 8.30 14.10
C GLY A 18 5.19 7.65 12.71
N LEU A 19 6.24 6.93 12.32
CA LEU A 19 6.32 6.21 11.05
C LEU A 19 5.57 4.87 11.13
N THR A 20 4.63 4.67 10.21
CA THR A 20 3.94 3.40 9.98
C THR A 20 4.26 2.91 8.57
N GLU A 21 4.63 1.63 8.45
CA GLU A 21 4.95 1.01 7.17
C GLU A 21 3.86 0.02 6.74
N TYR A 22 3.42 0.16 5.50
CA TYR A 22 2.49 -0.73 4.83
C TYR A 22 3.23 -1.47 3.71
N TRP A 23 3.58 -2.72 3.97
CA TRP A 23 4.35 -3.57 3.08
C TRP A 23 3.54 -4.00 1.86
N ALA A 24 4.16 -4.02 0.68
CA ALA A 24 3.51 -4.26 -0.60
C ALA A 24 2.72 -5.58 -0.62
N HIS A 25 3.31 -6.67 -0.10
CA HIS A 25 2.67 -7.99 -0.04
C HIS A 25 1.47 -8.08 0.92
N ARG A 26 1.19 -7.02 1.70
CA ARG A 26 0.06 -6.92 2.63
C ARG A 26 -0.98 -5.86 2.20
N VAL A 27 -0.66 -4.99 1.25
CA VAL A 27 -1.66 -4.09 0.64
C VAL A 27 -2.44 -4.89 -0.40
N THR A 28 -3.76 -5.01 -0.20
CA THR A 28 -4.63 -5.83 -1.07
C THR A 28 -5.43 -5.00 -2.07
N TYR A 29 -5.62 -3.71 -1.79
CA TYR A 29 -6.36 -2.79 -2.65
C TYR A 29 -5.97 -1.34 -2.35
N CYS A 30 -6.00 -0.46 -3.34
CA CYS A 30 -5.95 0.99 -3.13
C CYS A 30 -6.67 1.75 -4.24
N THR A 31 -7.28 2.89 -3.89
CA THR A 31 -8.00 3.73 -4.85
C THR A 31 -8.17 5.18 -4.36
N ALA A 32 -8.62 6.05 -5.25
CA ALA A 32 -9.12 7.39 -4.94
C ALA A 32 -10.60 7.47 -5.38
N PRO A 33 -11.57 7.34 -4.45
CA PRO A 33 -12.99 7.21 -4.81
C PRO A 33 -13.54 8.46 -5.51
N ALA A 34 -14.26 8.27 -6.62
CA ALA A 34 -14.87 9.40 -7.36
C ALA A 34 -15.91 10.18 -6.54
N SER A 35 -16.63 9.50 -5.64
CA SER A 35 -17.57 10.14 -4.72
C SER A 35 -16.91 11.02 -3.66
N HIS A 36 -15.61 10.81 -3.39
CA HIS A 36 -14.82 11.54 -2.41
C HIS A 36 -13.43 11.84 -2.98
N PRO A 37 -13.32 12.75 -3.96
CA PRO A 37 -12.17 12.85 -4.86
C PRO A 37 -10.84 13.20 -4.17
N ARG A 38 -10.88 13.76 -2.95
CA ARG A 38 -9.70 14.07 -2.14
C ARG A 38 -9.27 12.93 -1.21
N LEU A 39 -10.04 11.84 -1.11
CA LEU A 39 -9.65 10.69 -0.32
C LEU A 39 -8.75 9.76 -1.13
N PHE A 40 -7.63 9.38 -0.53
CA PHE A 40 -6.86 8.21 -0.92
C PHE A 40 -7.11 7.10 0.11
N VAL A 41 -7.48 5.91 -0.35
CA VAL A 41 -7.82 4.77 0.52
C VAL A 41 -7.03 3.53 0.13
N TRP A 42 -6.69 2.71 1.13
CA TRP A 42 -6.05 1.41 0.90
C TRP A 42 -6.53 0.37 1.92
N VAL A 43 -6.52 -0.90 1.52
CA VAL A 43 -6.83 -2.04 2.39
C VAL A 43 -5.54 -2.76 2.71
N TYR A 44 -5.26 -2.93 3.99
CA TYR A 44 -4.06 -3.61 4.47
C TYR A 44 -4.41 -4.82 5.32
N ARG A 45 -3.71 -5.93 5.04
CA ARG A 45 -3.74 -7.14 5.86
C ARG A 45 -2.88 -6.93 7.11
N HIS A 46 -3.55 -6.80 8.25
CA HIS A 46 -2.93 -6.78 9.56
C HIS A 46 -2.86 -8.19 10.16
N GLU A 47 -1.91 -8.38 11.06
CA GLU A 47 -1.91 -9.51 11.99
C GLU A 47 -2.71 -9.08 13.22
N GLY A 48 -3.96 -9.55 13.29
CA GLY A 48 -4.84 -9.29 14.42
C GLY A 48 -4.47 -10.14 15.64
N ARG A 49 -5.33 -10.07 16.66
CA ARG A 49 -5.13 -10.86 17.89
C ARG A 49 -5.05 -12.35 17.57
N ARG A 50 -4.16 -13.06 18.26
CA ARG A 50 -3.93 -14.51 18.09
C ARG A 50 -3.55 -14.89 16.63
N LEU A 51 -2.77 -14.03 15.96
CA LEU A 51 -2.27 -14.25 14.59
C LEU A 51 -3.36 -14.42 13.53
N ARG A 52 -4.61 -14.00 13.82
CA ARG A 52 -5.69 -14.03 12.84
C ARG A 52 -5.50 -12.91 11.83
N PRO A 53 -5.45 -13.21 10.52
CA PRO A 53 -5.42 -12.18 9.50
C PRO A 53 -6.70 -11.33 9.55
N GLU A 54 -6.54 -10.02 9.45
CA GLU A 54 -7.67 -9.10 9.31
C GLU A 54 -7.39 -8.06 8.24
N LEU A 55 -8.44 -7.63 7.53
CA LEU A 55 -8.35 -6.56 6.55
C LEU A 55 -8.83 -5.27 7.19
N ARG A 56 -7.97 -4.25 7.24
CA ARG A 56 -8.36 -2.91 7.67
C ARG A 56 -8.32 -1.96 6.50
N CYS A 57 -9.40 -1.19 6.34
CA CYS A 57 -9.44 -0.05 5.44
C CYS A 57 -8.79 1.16 6.14
N HIS A 58 -7.96 1.87 5.38
CA HIS A 58 -7.32 3.11 5.79
C HIS A 58 -7.68 4.20 4.79
N ALA A 59 -7.73 5.43 5.28
CA ALA A 59 -8.04 6.59 4.47
C ALA A 59 -7.14 7.77 4.85
N ALA A 60 -6.79 8.57 3.85
CA ALA A 60 -6.07 9.81 4.00
C ALA A 60 -6.75 10.91 3.18
N LEU A 61 -7.06 12.02 3.84
CA LEU A 61 -7.54 13.21 3.17
C LEU A 61 -6.35 13.97 2.56
N CYS A 62 -6.35 14.09 1.24
CA CYS A 62 -5.35 14.83 0.48
C CYS A 62 -5.79 16.31 0.31
N SER A 63 -4.82 17.20 0.11
CA SER A 63 -5.10 18.62 -0.15
C SER A 63 -5.81 18.84 -1.49
N LYS A 64 -5.49 18.02 -2.50
CA LYS A 64 -6.04 18.07 -3.86
C LYS A 64 -6.44 16.68 -4.34
N GLU A 65 -7.46 16.62 -5.17
CA GLU A 65 -7.89 15.39 -5.84
C GLU A 65 -6.77 14.75 -6.67
N SER A 66 -6.03 15.57 -7.42
CA SER A 66 -4.89 15.10 -8.21
C SER A 66 -3.83 14.38 -7.37
N THR A 67 -3.67 14.77 -6.10
CA THR A 67 -2.76 14.09 -5.17
C THR A 67 -3.28 12.71 -4.79
N ALA A 68 -4.58 12.59 -4.46
CA ALA A 68 -5.20 11.32 -4.13
C ALA A 68 -5.13 10.33 -5.32
N ARG A 69 -5.50 10.79 -6.52
CA ARG A 69 -5.42 9.99 -7.75
C ARG A 69 -3.99 9.54 -8.06
N ARG A 70 -3.01 10.44 -7.91
CA ARG A 70 -1.58 10.11 -8.13
C ARG A 70 -1.06 9.09 -7.12
N LEU A 71 -1.42 9.20 -5.85
CA LEU A 71 -1.05 8.22 -4.83
C LEU A 71 -1.63 6.83 -5.17
N ALA A 72 -2.91 6.77 -5.53
CA ALA A 72 -3.56 5.52 -5.93
C ALA A 72 -2.92 4.88 -7.17
N SER A 73 -2.71 5.64 -8.24
CA SER A 73 -2.09 5.11 -9.46
C SER A 73 -0.65 4.67 -9.25
N THR A 74 0.12 5.46 -8.49
CA THR A 74 1.53 5.16 -8.21
C THR A 74 1.68 3.94 -7.31
N LEU A 75 0.87 3.83 -6.25
CA LEU A 75 0.90 2.66 -5.37
C LEU A 75 0.50 1.40 -6.14
N ASN A 76 -0.60 1.42 -6.92
CA ASN A 76 -0.99 0.26 -7.74
C ASN A 76 0.12 -0.18 -8.70
N ALA A 77 0.77 0.76 -9.39
CA ALA A 77 1.90 0.44 -10.27
C ALA A 77 3.07 -0.21 -9.49
N ARG A 78 3.40 0.30 -8.30
CA ARG A 78 4.47 -0.26 -7.46
C ARG A 78 4.13 -1.64 -6.91
N LEU A 79 2.89 -1.87 -6.50
CA LEU A 79 2.42 -3.19 -6.05
C LEU A 79 2.52 -4.23 -7.18
N GLN A 80 2.14 -3.84 -8.41
CA GLN A 80 2.28 -4.69 -9.57
C GLN A 80 3.75 -5.01 -9.87
N GLN A 81 4.65 -4.02 -9.82
CA GLN A 81 6.09 -4.24 -10.01
C GLN A 81 6.67 -5.18 -8.94
N ALA A 82 6.36 -4.94 -7.66
CA ALA A 82 6.81 -5.80 -6.56
C ALA A 82 6.34 -7.26 -6.74
N LEU A 83 5.13 -7.48 -7.24
CA LEU A 83 4.63 -8.82 -7.55
C LEU A 83 5.41 -9.47 -8.70
N LEU A 84 5.72 -8.72 -9.76
CA LEU A 84 6.51 -9.23 -10.88
C LEU A 84 7.94 -9.58 -10.46
N GLU A 85 8.59 -8.73 -9.67
CA GLU A 85 9.91 -8.97 -9.09
C GLU A 85 9.90 -10.23 -8.22
N PHE A 86 8.92 -10.34 -7.32
CA PHE A 86 8.77 -11.55 -6.49
C PHE A 86 8.61 -12.82 -7.32
N ARG A 87 7.81 -12.78 -8.40
CA ARG A 87 7.64 -13.93 -9.31
C ARG A 87 8.94 -14.30 -10.01
N ARG A 88 9.71 -13.32 -10.49
CA ARG A 88 11.02 -13.55 -11.12
C ARG A 88 12.00 -14.20 -10.13
N ASP A 89 12.07 -13.68 -8.91
CA ASP A 89 12.92 -14.21 -7.85
C ASP A 89 12.55 -15.65 -7.48
N LYS A 90 11.25 -15.96 -7.42
CA LYS A 90 10.76 -17.32 -7.16
C LYS A 90 11.23 -18.31 -8.23
N VAL A 91 11.11 -17.95 -9.50
CA VAL A 91 11.55 -18.81 -10.62
C VAL A 91 13.07 -18.96 -10.61
N SER A 92 13.81 -17.88 -10.45
CA SER A 92 15.28 -17.90 -10.38
C SER A 92 15.79 -18.86 -9.30
N ARG A 93 15.21 -18.79 -8.09
CA ARG A 93 15.56 -19.69 -6.98
C ARG A 93 15.17 -21.15 -7.19
N GLN A 94 14.14 -21.43 -8.01
CA GLN A 94 13.77 -22.79 -8.37
C GLN A 94 14.76 -23.37 -9.38
N ASN A 95 15.20 -22.58 -10.36
CA ASN A 95 16.13 -23.03 -11.41
C ASN A 95 17.57 -23.19 -10.90
N ALA A 96 17.92 -22.58 -9.77
CA ALA A 96 19.23 -22.69 -9.15
C ALA A 96 19.39 -23.91 -8.20
N ARG A 97 18.34 -24.75 -8.08
CA ARG A 97 18.35 -26.02 -7.33
C ARG A 97 18.40 -27.19 -8.28
#